data_AF-A0A8X6U928-F1
#
_entry.id   AF-A0A8X6U928-F1
#
_cell.length_a   1.000
_cell.length_b   1.000
_cell.length_c   1.000
_cell.angle_alpha   90.00
_cell.angle_beta   90.00
_cell.angle_gamma   90.00
#
_symmetry.space_group_name_H-M   'P 1'
#
loop_
_entity.id
_entity.type
_entity.pdbx_description
1 polymer ?
#
loop_
_entity_poly.entity_id
_entity_poly.type
_entity_poly.pdbx_seq_one_letter_code
_entity_poly.pdbx_strand_id
1 'polypeptide(L)'
;MILGTLKKLSIRRTSQAYMVEGGVIEWLAGAFHSEATLSEYAKYSSIALLFNLSLCPMGKKRCEPLKVELISGLGRLLQQQDSKISPYVNGILYRILSITSVKEYAKEQSLPNALRKLMTKTDGEPKKQLETILELFVTDVQIEDGSSDEEDDDQENDNLETEIDSNDSVTCDSNEISGEDLLQLFCDHKGEGQSEKVESPTHSIGNADSASVL
;
A
#
# COMPACT_ATOMS: atom_id res chain seq x y z
N MET A 1 -4.65 -6.80 9.87
CA MET A 1 -4.58 -7.31 8.49
C MET A 1 -5.57 -6.59 7.57
N ILE A 2 -6.87 -6.52 7.89
CA ILE A 2 -7.91 -5.87 7.04
C ILE A 2 -7.54 -4.44 6.61
N LEU A 3 -7.16 -3.56 7.55
CA LEU A 3 -6.74 -2.18 7.20
C LEU A 3 -5.56 -2.11 6.24
N GLY A 4 -4.62 -3.05 6.34
CA GLY A 4 -3.50 -3.13 5.43
C GLY A 4 -3.92 -3.56 4.02
N THR A 5 -4.88 -4.47 3.93
CA THR A 5 -5.49 -4.89 2.66
C THR A 5 -6.27 -3.75 2.02
N LEU A 6 -7.14 -3.06 2.78
CA LEU A 6 -7.88 -1.89 2.30
C LEU A 6 -6.92 -0.79 1.83
N LYS A 7 -5.87 -0.49 2.59
CA LYS A 7 -4.81 0.45 2.18
C LYS A 7 -4.26 0.08 0.80
N LYS A 8 -3.89 -1.19 0.58
CA LYS A 8 -3.32 -1.62 -0.71
C LYS A 8 -4.33 -1.51 -1.86
N LEU A 9 -5.57 -1.96 -1.63
CA LEU A 9 -6.64 -1.89 -2.64
C LEU A 9 -7.02 -0.45 -2.97
N SER A 10 -6.96 0.48 -2.02
CA SER A 10 -7.31 1.90 -2.22
C SER A 10 -6.43 2.67 -3.21
N ILE A 11 -5.36 2.05 -3.73
CA ILE A 11 -4.54 2.63 -4.80
C ILE A 11 -5.27 2.55 -6.15
N ARG A 12 -6.14 1.55 -6.34
CA ARG A 12 -6.94 1.37 -7.56
C ARG A 12 -8.20 2.22 -7.51
N ARG A 13 -8.57 2.85 -8.64
CA ARG A 13 -9.70 3.79 -8.71
C ARG A 13 -11.04 3.12 -8.43
N THR A 14 -11.27 1.93 -9.00
CA THR A 14 -12.50 1.14 -8.77
C THR A 14 -12.69 0.82 -7.28
N SER A 15 -11.67 0.25 -6.65
CA SER A 15 -11.67 -0.07 -5.22
C SER A 15 -11.81 1.17 -4.34
N GLN A 16 -11.14 2.27 -4.68
CA GLN A 16 -11.27 3.55 -4.00
C GLN A 16 -12.72 4.06 -4.03
N ALA A 17 -13.38 4.03 -5.20
CA ALA A 17 -14.78 4.45 -5.33
C ALA A 17 -15.71 3.63 -4.43
N TYR A 18 -15.58 2.29 -4.44
CA TYR A 18 -16.36 1.42 -3.56
C TYR A 18 -16.11 1.71 -2.07
N MET A 19 -14.87 2.00 -1.66
CA MET A 19 -14.56 2.36 -0.27
C MET A 19 -15.14 3.72 0.13
N VAL A 20 -15.09 4.71 -0.76
CA VAL A 20 -15.68 6.03 -0.52
C VAL A 20 -17.19 5.93 -0.40
N GLU A 21 -17.84 5.18 -1.28
CA GLU A 21 -19.29 4.96 -1.24
C GLU A 21 -19.71 4.13 -0.02
N GLY A 22 -18.91 3.11 0.33
CA GLY A 22 -19.11 2.24 1.49
C GLY A 22 -18.82 2.87 2.86
N GLY A 23 -18.51 4.18 2.93
CA GLY A 23 -18.41 4.90 4.20
C GLY A 23 -17.08 4.72 4.94
N VAL A 24 -16.01 4.33 4.24
CA VAL A 24 -14.71 4.07 4.88
C VAL A 24 -14.10 5.37 5.43
N ILE A 25 -14.33 6.52 4.79
CA ILE A 25 -13.82 7.83 5.25
C ILE A 25 -14.48 8.21 6.58
N GLU A 26 -15.79 8.04 6.69
CA GLU A 26 -16.60 8.28 7.89
C GLU A 26 -16.10 7.42 9.05
N TRP A 27 -15.86 6.12 8.79
CA TRP A 27 -15.30 5.21 9.78
C TRP A 27 -13.90 5.64 10.24
N LEU A 28 -13.01 6.03 9.31
CA LEU A 28 -11.67 6.52 9.62
C LEU A 28 -11.69 7.81 10.44
N ALA A 29 -12.55 8.76 10.08
CA ALA A 29 -12.71 10.02 10.81
C ALA A 29 -13.14 9.76 12.26
N GLY A 30 -14.12 8.88 12.46
CA GLY A 30 -14.55 8.44 13.79
C GLY A 30 -13.41 7.78 14.59
N ALA A 31 -12.66 6.88 13.97
CA ALA A 31 -11.53 6.20 14.60
C ALA A 31 -10.41 7.17 15.02
N PHE A 32 -10.13 8.18 14.21
CA PHE A 32 -9.15 9.22 14.56
C PHE A 32 -9.66 10.17 15.62
N HIS A 33 -10.96 10.42 15.71
CA HIS A 33 -11.55 11.29 16.71
C HIS A 33 -11.63 10.63 18.09
N SER A 34 -12.01 9.35 18.15
CA SER A 34 -12.32 8.63 19.40
C SER A 34 -11.12 8.30 20.30
N GLU A 35 -9.90 8.71 19.95
CA GLU A 35 -8.65 8.35 20.66
C GLU A 35 -8.48 6.84 20.87
N ALA A 36 -9.06 6.03 19.99
CA ALA A 36 -8.94 4.59 20.10
C ALA A 36 -7.46 4.18 20.10
N THR A 37 -7.09 3.27 21.00
CA THR A 37 -5.75 2.70 21.07
C THR A 37 -5.52 1.81 19.85
N LEU A 38 -5.05 2.43 18.76
CA LEU A 38 -4.63 1.73 17.54
C LEU A 38 -3.19 1.27 17.70
N SER A 39 -2.91 0.04 17.26
CA SER A 39 -1.53 -0.40 17.08
C SER A 39 -0.82 0.49 16.05
N GLU A 40 0.51 0.59 16.12
CA GLU A 40 1.28 1.41 15.17
C GLU A 40 0.98 1.02 13.71
N TYR A 41 0.86 -0.28 13.44
CA TYR A 41 0.50 -0.80 12.13
C TYR A 41 -0.91 -0.36 11.69
N ALA A 42 -1.89 -0.42 12.59
CA ALA A 42 -3.26 0.01 12.30
C ALA A 42 -3.34 1.52 12.07
N LYS A 43 -2.63 2.32 12.89
CA LYS A 43 -2.52 3.78 12.73
C LYS A 43 -1.94 4.15 11.37
N TYR A 44 -0.77 3.58 11.03
CA TYR A 44 -0.11 3.83 9.75
C TYR A 44 -1.01 3.42 8.56
N SER A 45 -1.64 2.25 8.63
CA SER A 45 -2.53 1.78 7.56
C SER A 45 -3.76 2.67 7.40
N SER A 46 -4.35 3.12 8.51
CA SER A 46 -5.54 3.99 8.50
C SER A 46 -5.25 5.35 7.90
N ILE A 47 -4.11 5.98 8.25
CA ILE A 47 -3.74 7.30 7.75
C ILE A 47 -3.39 7.23 6.27
N ALA A 48 -2.62 6.21 5.87
CA ALA A 48 -2.30 6.01 4.45
C ALA A 48 -3.55 5.69 3.61
N LEU A 49 -4.49 4.93 4.16
CA LEU A 49 -5.78 4.68 3.53
C LEU A 49 -6.57 5.99 3.38
N LEU A 50 -6.71 6.80 4.44
CA LEU A 50 -7.40 8.10 4.35
C LEU A 50 -6.74 9.02 3.32
N PHE A 51 -5.41 9.06 3.28
CA PHE A 51 -4.68 9.83 2.27
C PHE A 51 -5.07 9.40 0.86
N ASN A 52 -4.98 8.10 0.56
CA ASN A 52 -5.36 7.56 -0.73
C ASN A 52 -6.81 7.90 -1.07
N LEU A 53 -7.78 7.69 -0.16
CA LEU A 53 -9.19 7.98 -0.43
C LEU A 53 -9.44 9.48 -0.66
N SER A 54 -8.70 10.36 0.03
CA SER A 54 -8.79 11.81 -0.19
C SER A 54 -8.26 12.25 -1.57
N LEU A 55 -7.40 11.43 -2.20
CA LEU A 55 -7.04 11.27 -3.63
C LEU A 55 -8.02 11.79 -4.67
N CYS A 56 -9.26 11.35 -4.56
CA CYS A 56 -10.27 11.54 -5.59
C CYS A 56 -11.23 12.67 -5.22
N PRO A 57 -11.85 13.35 -6.21
CA PRO A 57 -12.85 14.39 -5.96
C PRO A 57 -13.96 13.94 -5.01
N MET A 58 -14.46 12.71 -5.20
CA MET A 58 -15.53 12.13 -4.39
C MET A 58 -15.11 11.95 -2.93
N GLY A 59 -13.92 11.39 -2.68
CA GLY A 59 -13.41 11.19 -1.33
C GLY A 59 -13.09 12.51 -0.61
N LYS A 60 -12.50 13.47 -1.33
CA LYS A 60 -12.29 14.84 -0.82
C LYS A 60 -13.61 15.49 -0.40
N LYS A 61 -14.66 15.39 -1.22
CA LYS A 61 -16.00 15.92 -0.90
C LYS A 61 -16.61 15.26 0.34
N ARG A 62 -16.40 13.96 0.54
CA ARG A 62 -16.85 13.24 1.75
C ARG A 62 -16.16 13.71 3.04
N CYS A 63 -14.98 14.32 2.97
CA CYS A 63 -14.31 14.89 4.13
C CYS A 63 -14.99 16.15 4.69
N GLU A 64 -15.74 16.90 3.87
CA GLU A 64 -16.37 18.16 4.27
C GLU A 64 -17.33 18.04 5.48
N PRO A 65 -18.32 17.12 5.48
CA PRO A 65 -19.20 16.95 6.64
C PRO A 65 -18.47 16.43 7.89
N LEU A 66 -17.28 15.84 7.74
CA LEU A 66 -16.48 15.23 8.81
C LEU A 66 -15.38 16.14 9.34
N LYS A 67 -15.44 17.45 9.02
CA LYS A 67 -14.38 18.40 9.35
C LYS A 67 -14.03 18.46 10.83
N VAL A 68 -15.01 18.24 11.71
CA VAL A 68 -14.82 18.26 13.17
C VAL A 68 -13.89 17.13 13.59
N GLU A 69 -14.25 15.91 13.22
CA GLU A 69 -13.55 14.67 13.52
C GLU A 69 -12.16 14.66 12.87
N LEU A 70 -12.09 15.04 11.59
CA LEU A 70 -10.85 15.04 10.81
C LEU A 70 -9.84 16.07 11.33
N ILE A 71 -10.24 17.34 11.53
CA ILE A 71 -9.30 18.36 12.02
C ILE A 71 -8.85 18.07 13.45
N SER A 72 -9.75 17.56 14.30
CA SER A 72 -9.40 17.13 15.66
C SER A 72 -8.37 15.98 15.63
N GLY A 73 -8.68 14.91 14.88
CA GLY A 73 -7.83 13.72 14.78
C GLY A 73 -6.48 14.01 14.13
N LEU A 74 -6.48 14.64 12.94
CA LEU A 74 -5.26 14.99 12.20
C LEU A 74 -4.43 16.03 12.95
N GLY A 75 -5.05 17.00 13.62
CA GLY A 75 -4.36 17.99 14.43
C GLY A 75 -3.58 17.38 15.60
N ARG A 76 -4.10 16.31 16.22
CA ARG A 76 -3.35 15.55 17.23
C ARG A 76 -2.21 14.75 16.61
N LEU A 77 -2.47 14.03 15.52
CA LEU A 77 -1.44 13.23 14.83
C LEU A 77 -0.29 14.11 14.35
N LEU A 78 -0.59 15.31 13.86
CA LEU A 78 0.38 16.32 13.45
C LEU A 78 1.31 16.73 14.62
N GLN A 79 0.77 16.86 15.83
CA GLN A 79 1.56 17.19 17.02
C GLN A 79 2.49 16.07 17.48
N GLN A 80 2.21 14.81 17.11
CA GLN A 80 3.06 13.67 17.44
C GLN A 80 4.38 13.68 16.66
N GLN A 81 4.45 14.39 15.51
CA GLN A 81 5.65 14.49 14.67
C GLN A 81 6.25 13.13 14.29
N ASP A 82 5.41 12.10 14.15
CA ASP A 82 5.86 10.77 13.73
C ASP A 82 6.20 10.78 12.24
N SER A 83 7.50 10.64 11.96
CA SER A 83 8.07 10.71 10.60
C SER A 83 7.46 9.73 9.61
N LYS A 84 6.90 8.60 10.08
CA LYS A 84 6.27 7.60 9.22
C LYS A 84 4.90 8.05 8.70
N ILE A 85 4.16 8.84 9.48
CA ILE A 85 2.78 9.24 9.16
C ILE A 85 2.66 10.72 8.79
N SER A 86 3.58 11.58 9.24
CA SER A 86 3.56 13.03 8.99
C SER A 86 3.39 13.40 7.52
N PRO A 87 4.07 12.75 6.54
CA PRO A 87 3.87 13.08 5.13
C PRO A 87 2.41 12.85 4.67
N TYR A 88 1.78 11.78 5.16
CA TYR A 88 0.38 11.48 4.83
C TYR A 88 -0.58 12.44 5.53
N VAL A 89 -0.34 12.77 6.81
CA VAL A 89 -1.15 13.77 7.54
C VAL A 89 -1.09 15.12 6.84
N ASN A 90 0.12 15.56 6.46
CA ASN A 90 0.35 16.80 5.73
C ASN A 90 -0.38 16.79 4.39
N GLY A 91 -0.29 15.69 3.64
CA GLY A 91 -0.99 15.52 2.37
C GLY A 91 -2.51 15.55 2.50
N ILE A 92 -3.09 14.89 3.52
CA ILE A 92 -4.53 14.94 3.79
C ILE A 92 -4.95 16.37 4.12
N LEU A 93 -4.22 17.05 5.01
CA LEU A 93 -4.50 18.44 5.40
C LEU A 93 -4.45 19.37 4.19
N TYR A 94 -3.41 19.26 3.36
CA TYR A 94 -3.29 20.03 2.12
C TYR A 94 -4.55 19.88 1.25
N ARG A 95 -5.03 18.64 1.10
CA ARG A 95 -6.19 18.34 0.26
C ARG A 95 -7.50 18.88 0.82
N ILE A 96 -7.80 18.61 2.09
CA ILE A 96 -9.10 18.97 2.69
C ILE A 96 -9.19 20.47 3.00
N LEU A 97 -8.07 21.15 3.25
CA LEU A 97 -8.04 22.61 3.51
C LEU A 97 -8.29 23.45 2.25
N SER A 98 -8.33 22.84 1.06
CA SER A 98 -8.85 23.52 -0.13
C SER A 98 -10.38 23.69 -0.11
N ILE A 99 -11.09 22.96 0.76
CA ILE A 99 -12.53 23.13 0.99
C ILE A 99 -12.72 24.29 1.97
N THR A 100 -13.42 25.35 1.56
CA THR A 100 -13.58 26.58 2.35
C THR A 100 -14.14 26.31 3.76
N SER A 101 -15.19 25.50 3.86
CA SER A 101 -15.85 25.21 5.14
C SER A 101 -14.96 24.42 6.12
N VAL A 102 -14.02 23.62 5.61
CA VAL A 102 -13.01 22.90 6.40
C VAL A 102 -11.89 23.85 6.80
N LYS A 103 -11.45 24.73 5.88
CA LYS A 103 -10.42 25.75 6.11
C LYS A 103 -10.83 26.70 7.23
N GLU A 104 -12.06 27.20 7.21
CA GLU A 104 -12.62 28.07 8.25
C GLU A 104 -12.64 27.38 9.62
N TYR A 105 -13.16 26.16 9.67
CA TYR A 105 -13.16 25.38 10.91
C TYR A 105 -11.74 25.14 11.45
N ALA A 106 -10.77 24.83 10.58
CA ALA A 106 -9.37 24.67 10.98
C ALA A 106 -8.74 25.97 11.51
N LYS A 107 -9.15 27.14 11.01
CA LYS A 107 -8.74 28.44 11.57
C LYS A 107 -9.29 28.62 12.99
N GLU A 108 -10.56 28.30 13.21
CA GLU A 108 -11.20 28.36 14.54
C GLU A 108 -10.51 27.43 15.54
N GLN A 109 -10.09 26.25 15.11
CA GLN A 109 -9.34 25.30 15.93
C GLN A 109 -7.85 25.67 16.13
N SER A 110 -7.43 26.88 15.74
CA SER A 110 -6.05 27.36 15.88
C SER A 110 -4.99 26.46 15.22
N LEU A 111 -5.35 25.70 14.18
CA LEU A 111 -4.42 24.85 13.44
C LEU A 111 -3.24 25.65 12.83
N PRO A 112 -3.43 26.88 12.27
CA PRO A 112 -2.31 27.69 11.78
C PRO A 112 -1.26 28.00 12.84
N ASN A 113 -1.68 28.22 14.08
CA ASN A 113 -0.76 28.50 15.20
C ASN A 113 0.02 27.23 15.58
N ALA A 114 -0.63 26.07 15.56
CA ALA A 114 0.02 24.79 15.77
C ALA A 114 1.08 24.51 14.70
N LEU A 115 0.77 24.75 13.42
CA LEU A 115 1.71 24.63 12.30
C LEU A 115 2.95 25.51 12.49
N ARG A 116 2.76 26.80 12.81
CA ARG A 116 3.88 27.72 13.08
C ARG A 116 4.77 27.23 14.23
N LYS A 117 4.18 26.70 15.30
CA LYS A 117 4.91 26.13 16.44
C LYS A 117 5.67 24.84 16.07
N LEU A 118 5.17 24.05 15.13
CA LEU A 118 5.85 22.85 14.63
C LEU A 118 7.03 23.23 13.73
N MET A 119 6.87 24.24 12.88
CA MET A 119 7.92 24.73 11.98
C MET A 119 9.17 25.24 12.69
N THR A 120 9.09 25.66 13.95
CA THR A 120 10.28 26.05 14.73
C THR A 120 11.11 24.86 15.19
N LYS A 121 10.56 23.64 15.09
CA LYS A 121 11.20 22.38 15.54
C LYS A 121 11.58 21.46 14.38
N THR A 122 11.14 21.77 13.17
CA THR A 122 11.37 20.95 11.98
C THR A 122 12.16 21.72 10.95
N ASP A 123 13.09 21.04 10.29
CA ASP A 123 13.90 21.58 9.21
C ASP A 123 13.81 20.69 7.96
N GLY A 124 14.22 21.24 6.82
CA GLY A 124 14.26 20.51 5.54
C GLY A 124 12.88 20.32 4.91
N GLU A 125 12.67 19.16 4.29
CA GLU A 125 11.45 18.84 3.53
C GLU A 125 10.15 18.87 4.36
N PRO A 126 10.09 18.31 5.59
CA PRO A 126 8.90 18.42 6.42
C PRO A 126 8.47 19.87 6.69
N LYS A 127 9.44 20.78 6.85
CA LYS A 127 9.15 22.20 7.07
C LYS A 127 8.47 22.83 5.86
N LYS A 128 8.96 22.54 4.64
CA LYS A 128 8.35 23.02 3.40
C LYS A 128 6.91 22.55 3.25
N GLN A 129 6.62 21.30 3.61
CA GLN A 129 5.25 20.79 3.60
C GLN A 129 4.33 21.58 4.54
N LEU A 130 4.81 21.90 5.75
CA LEU A 130 4.06 22.73 6.70
C LEU A 130 3.87 24.18 6.20
N GLU A 131 4.89 24.74 5.52
CA GLU A 131 4.81 26.07 4.88
C GLU A 131 3.72 26.09 3.80
N THR A 132 3.71 25.10 2.91
CA THR A 132 2.69 24.98 1.87
C THR A 132 1.28 24.86 2.45
N ILE A 133 1.10 24.09 3.53
CA ILE A 133 -0.21 24.00 4.20
C ILE A 133 -0.60 25.35 4.84
N LEU A 134 0.36 26.06 5.42
CA LEU A 134 0.12 27.36 6.04
C LEU A 134 -0.29 28.42 5.00
N GLU A 135 0.27 28.37 3.80
CA GLU A 135 -0.08 29.24 2.68
C GLU A 135 -1.54 29.08 2.24
N LEU A 136 -2.13 27.89 2.35
CA LEU A 136 -3.56 27.64 2.04
C LEU A 136 -4.53 28.47 2.91
N PHE A 137 -4.09 28.93 4.09
CA PHE A 137 -4.92 29.77 4.95
C PHE A 137 -4.95 31.23 4.51
N VAL A 138 -3.96 31.66 3.71
CA VAL A 138 -3.80 33.01 3.17
C VAL A 138 -4.35 33.10 1.74
N THR A 139 -4.13 32.05 0.95
CA THR A 139 -4.49 32.00 -0.47
C THR A 139 -5.71 31.11 -0.68
N ASP A 140 -6.62 31.53 -1.56
CA ASP A 140 -7.67 30.66 -2.08
C ASP A 140 -7.12 29.82 -3.24
N VAL A 141 -6.44 28.73 -2.87
CA VAL A 141 -5.91 27.75 -3.81
C VAL A 141 -7.01 26.77 -4.20
N GLN A 142 -7.34 26.72 -5.49
CA GLN A 142 -8.08 25.62 -6.08
C GLN A 142 -7.07 24.51 -6.37
N ILE A 143 -7.15 23.41 -5.63
CA ILE A 143 -6.37 22.21 -5.95
C ILE A 143 -7.10 21.52 -7.09
N GLU A 144 -6.48 21.48 -8.27
CA GLU A 144 -6.97 20.69 -9.40
C GLU A 144 -7.01 19.22 -8.97
N ASP A 145 -8.22 18.73 -8.73
CA ASP A 145 -8.45 17.30 -8.61
C ASP A 145 -8.36 16.76 -10.05
N GLY A 146 -7.31 15.99 -10.35
CA GLY A 146 -7.09 15.44 -11.69
C GLY A 146 -8.39 14.88 -12.25
N SER A 147 -8.77 15.37 -13.45
CA SER A 147 -10.05 15.10 -14.06
C SER A 147 -10.35 13.60 -14.03
N SER A 148 -11.48 13.26 -13.41
CA SER A 148 -12.09 11.93 -13.52
C SER A 148 -12.97 11.82 -14.76
N ASP A 149 -12.98 12.84 -15.62
CA ASP A 149 -13.90 13.02 -16.74
C ASP A 149 -13.08 13.40 -17.99
N GLU A 150 -12.20 12.49 -18.38
CA GLU A 150 -11.81 12.27 -19.78
C GLU A 150 -11.81 10.75 -19.91
N GLU A 151 -12.49 10.25 -20.93
CA GLU A 151 -12.56 8.84 -21.30
C GLU A 151 -11.14 8.30 -21.56
N ASP A 152 -10.45 7.88 -20.50
CA ASP A 152 -9.18 7.16 -20.60
C ASP A 152 -9.54 5.67 -20.68
N ASP A 153 -9.98 5.28 -21.87
CA ASP A 153 -10.21 3.90 -22.34
C ASP A 153 -8.90 3.07 -22.39
N ASP A 154 -7.80 3.61 -21.83
CA ASP A 154 -6.48 3.00 -21.72
C ASP A 154 -6.12 2.57 -20.28
N GLN A 155 -7.10 2.41 -19.37
CA GLN A 155 -6.85 1.70 -18.11
C GLN A 155 -6.91 0.20 -18.30
N GLU A 156 -5.72 -0.39 -18.40
CA GLU A 156 -5.43 -1.80 -18.13
C GLU A 156 -6.47 -2.42 -17.19
N ASN A 157 -7.42 -3.14 -17.78
CA ASN A 157 -8.28 -4.16 -17.18
C ASN A 157 -8.29 -4.14 -15.63
N ASP A 158 -8.91 -3.12 -15.03
CA ASP A 158 -9.14 -3.04 -13.58
C ASP A 158 -10.24 -4.04 -13.14
N ASN A 159 -10.66 -4.94 -14.05
CA ASN A 159 -11.34 -6.16 -13.70
C ASN A 159 -10.43 -6.97 -12.78
N LEU A 160 -10.95 -7.28 -11.60
CA LEU A 160 -10.46 -8.40 -10.83
C LEU A 160 -10.49 -9.62 -11.77
N GLU A 161 -9.35 -10.27 -12.00
CA GLU A 161 -9.34 -11.60 -12.62
C GLU A 161 -10.38 -12.44 -11.87
N THR A 162 -11.21 -13.16 -12.61
CA THR A 162 -12.19 -14.07 -12.01
C THR A 162 -11.46 -14.98 -11.04
N GLU A 163 -11.95 -15.06 -9.79
CA GLU A 163 -11.43 -16.02 -8.83
C GLU A 163 -11.51 -17.40 -9.47
N ILE A 164 -10.36 -18.08 -9.59
CA ILE A 164 -10.28 -19.44 -10.12
C ILE A 164 -11.05 -20.33 -9.14
N ASP A 165 -12.23 -20.81 -9.54
CA ASP A 165 -12.99 -21.78 -8.76
C ASP A 165 -12.27 -23.14 -8.84
N SER A 166 -12.39 -23.95 -7.79
CA SER A 166 -11.87 -25.33 -7.80
C SER A 166 -12.51 -26.20 -8.91
N ASN A 167 -13.61 -25.74 -9.49
CA ASN A 167 -14.32 -26.38 -10.60
C ASN A 167 -14.02 -25.76 -11.97
N ASP A 168 -13.16 -24.76 -12.08
CA ASP A 168 -12.81 -24.18 -13.38
C ASP A 168 -12.04 -25.20 -14.22
N SER A 169 -12.48 -25.35 -15.47
CA SER A 169 -11.82 -26.26 -16.41
C SER A 169 -10.48 -25.66 -16.85
N VAL A 170 -9.37 -26.25 -16.41
CA VAL A 170 -8.05 -25.94 -16.94
C VAL A 170 -7.94 -26.54 -18.33
N THR A 171 -8.12 -25.73 -19.37
CA THR A 171 -7.93 -26.15 -20.76
C THR A 171 -6.57 -25.67 -21.24
N CYS A 172 -5.71 -26.59 -21.67
CA CYS A 172 -4.48 -26.21 -22.39
C CYS A 172 -4.85 -25.84 -23.82
N ASP A 173 -4.41 -24.67 -24.27
CA ASP A 173 -4.45 -24.35 -25.69
C ASP A 173 -3.57 -25.35 -26.45
N SER A 174 -3.96 -25.70 -27.68
CA SER A 174 -3.28 -26.77 -28.45
C SER A 174 -1.80 -26.47 -28.76
N ASN A 175 -1.34 -25.25 -28.51
CA ASN A 175 0.04 -24.80 -28.67
C ASN A 175 0.80 -24.64 -27.34
N GLU A 176 0.17 -24.91 -26.21
CA GLU A 176 0.78 -24.82 -24.89
C GLU A 176 1.05 -26.22 -24.32
N ILE A 177 2.23 -26.41 -23.71
CA ILE A 177 2.56 -27.64 -23.00
C ILE A 177 1.68 -27.73 -21.75
N SER A 178 1.06 -28.89 -21.56
CA SER A 178 0.28 -29.14 -20.36
C SER A 178 1.17 -29.20 -19.12
N GLY A 179 0.61 -28.82 -17.96
CA GLY A 179 1.35 -28.90 -16.70
C GLY A 179 1.82 -30.32 -16.37
N GLU A 180 1.06 -31.35 -16.79
CA GLU A 180 1.43 -32.75 -16.67
C GLU A 180 2.64 -33.12 -17.53
N ASP A 181 2.69 -32.70 -18.80
CA ASP A 181 3.83 -32.92 -19.69
C ASP A 181 5.09 -32.21 -19.21
N LEU A 182 4.94 -31.00 -18.66
CA LEU A 182 6.04 -30.23 -18.09
C LEU A 182 6.65 -30.90 -16.85
N LEU A 183 5.79 -31.46 -15.99
CA LEU A 183 6.23 -32.24 -14.83
C LEU A 183 6.89 -33.54 -15.25
N GLN A 184 6.39 -34.21 -16.29
CA GLN A 184 6.99 -35.41 -16.83
C GLN A 184 8.39 -35.12 -17.39
N LEU A 185 8.56 -34.07 -18.20
CA LEU A 185 9.86 -33.60 -18.68
C LEU A 185 10.84 -33.32 -17.54
N PHE A 186 10.37 -32.71 -16.45
CA PHE A 186 11.21 -32.45 -15.27
C PHE A 186 11.61 -33.75 -14.56
N CYS A 187 10.68 -34.70 -14.41
CA CYS A 187 10.95 -36.02 -13.82
C CYS A 187 11.94 -36.83 -14.67
N ASP A 188 11.79 -36.79 -15.99
CA ASP A 188 12.67 -37.49 -16.93
C ASP A 188 14.08 -36.88 -16.90
N HIS A 189 14.20 -35.54 -16.89
CA HIS A 189 15.48 -34.87 -16.70
C HIS A 189 16.12 -35.13 -15.33
N LYS A 190 15.33 -35.36 -14.27
CA LYS A 190 15.84 -35.74 -12.95
C LYS A 190 16.26 -37.21 -12.89
N GLY A 191 15.68 -38.07 -13.75
CA GLY A 191 16.03 -39.47 -13.92
C GLY A 191 17.32 -39.70 -14.72
N GLU A 192 17.65 -38.81 -15.65
CA GLU A 192 18.90 -38.91 -16.46
C GLU A 192 20.16 -38.51 -15.69
N GLY A 193 20.03 -37.85 -14.53
CA GLY A 193 21.16 -37.44 -13.68
C GLY A 193 21.69 -38.50 -12.70
N GLN A 194 21.14 -39.72 -12.69
CA GLN A 194 21.59 -40.80 -11.78
C GLN A 194 21.84 -42.10 -12.55
N SER A 195 22.71 -42.07 -13.55
CA SER A 195 23.22 -43.32 -14.14
C SER A 195 24.71 -43.23 -14.50
N GLU A 196 25.55 -42.69 -13.61
CA GLU A 196 26.98 -43.02 -13.60
C GLU A 196 27.26 -44.18 -12.65
N LYS A 197 27.09 -45.38 -13.23
CA LYS A 197 27.82 -46.62 -13.03
C LYS A 197 28.69 -46.73 -11.74
N VAL A 198 28.16 -47.44 -10.75
CA VAL A 198 28.94 -48.09 -9.68
C VAL A 198 29.68 -49.28 -10.30
N GLU A 199 30.97 -49.15 -10.60
CA GLU A 199 31.86 -50.31 -10.76
C GLU A 199 32.41 -50.71 -9.39
N SER A 200 31.90 -51.83 -8.87
CA SER A 200 32.41 -52.51 -7.68
C SER A 200 33.68 -53.28 -8.04
N PRO A 201 34.78 -53.18 -7.27
CA PRO A 201 35.96 -54.00 -7.51
C PRO A 201 35.75 -55.42 -6.96
N THR A 202 35.89 -56.41 -7.83
CA THR A 202 35.99 -57.83 -7.47
C THR A 202 37.29 -58.09 -6.71
N HIS A 203 37.18 -58.56 -5.48
CA HIS A 203 38.29 -59.13 -4.71
C HIS A 203 38.75 -60.46 -5.33
N SER A 204 40.02 -60.52 -5.73
CA SER A 204 40.76 -61.77 -5.93
C SER A 204 42.07 -61.69 -5.15
N ILE A 205 42.15 -62.51 -4.11
CA ILE A 205 43.32 -62.72 -3.25
C ILE A 205 44.36 -63.55 -4.04
N GLY A 206 45.64 -63.17 -4.01
CA GLY A 206 46.71 -63.96 -4.61
C GLY A 206 48.13 -63.44 -4.32
N ASN A 207 48.75 -64.04 -3.30
CA ASN A 207 50.19 -64.22 -3.03
C ASN A 207 51.13 -63.01 -2.96
N ALA A 208 51.55 -62.70 -1.73
CA ALA A 208 52.87 -62.14 -1.44
C ALA A 208 53.88 -63.30 -1.33
N ASP A 209 54.92 -63.27 -2.15
CA ASP A 209 56.13 -64.05 -1.93
C ASP A 209 57.36 -63.13 -2.05
N SER A 210 58.00 -62.95 -0.90
CA SER A 210 59.42 -62.83 -0.58
C SER A 210 60.46 -62.21 -1.54
N ALA A 211 61.44 -61.57 -0.88
CA ALA A 211 62.83 -61.27 -1.29
C ALA A 211 63.04 -60.02 -2.15
N SER A 212 64.10 -59.23 -2.02
CA SER A 212 65.23 -59.14 -1.08
C SER A 212 65.98 -57.85 -1.43
N VAL A 213 66.52 -57.18 -0.40
CA VAL A 213 67.89 -56.65 -0.36
C VAL A 213 68.43 -55.96 -1.61
N LEU A 214 68.45 -54.61 -1.60
CA LEU A 214 69.67 -53.76 -1.60
C LEU A 214 69.28 -52.28 -1.50
#